data_AF-A0A2V7IV03-F1
#
_entry.id   AF-A0A2V7IV03-F1
#
_cell.length_a   1.000
_cell.length_b   1.000
_cell.length_c   1.000
_cell.angle_alpha   90.00
_cell.angle_beta   90.00
_cell.angle_gamma   90.00
#
_symmetry.space_group_name_H-M   'P 1'
#
loop_
_entity.id
_entity.type
_entity.pdbx_description
1 polymer ?
#
loop_
_entity_poly.entity_id
_entity_poly.type
_entity_poly.pdbx_seq_one_letter_code
_entity_poly.pdbx_strand_id
1 'polypeptide(L)'
;MNRKGFTLIELLIVVVIIGILAAIAIPKFANTKEKAYLASMKSDLRNLVTAEEAYFADSVKYSATIGAGGVIFTQSTGNTLPAVALTADGWTANITNLNTTKTCSIYIGSTALAPANKEGEPKCQ
;
A
#
# COMPACT_ATOMS: atom_id res chain seq x y z
N MET A 1 17.55 1.65 -56.71
CA MET A 1 17.26 1.85 -55.27
C MET A 1 17.61 0.56 -54.54
N ASN A 2 18.73 0.53 -53.82
CA ASN A 2 19.17 -0.67 -53.09
C ASN A 2 18.42 -0.75 -51.75
N ARG A 3 17.33 -1.52 -51.71
CA ARG A 3 16.67 -1.87 -50.45
C ARG A 3 17.54 -2.90 -49.73
N LYS A 4 18.32 -2.46 -48.75
CA LYS A 4 18.94 -3.38 -47.78
C LYS A 4 17.83 -3.99 -46.92
N GLY A 5 17.54 -5.26 -47.14
CA GLY A 5 16.65 -6.03 -46.26
C GLY A 5 17.37 -6.37 -44.96
N PHE A 6 16.65 -6.32 -43.84
CA PHE A 6 17.11 -6.88 -42.57
C PHE A 6 17.34 -8.39 -42.72
N THR A 7 18.43 -8.91 -42.18
CA THR A 7 18.64 -10.36 -42.19
C THR A 7 17.77 -11.04 -41.13
N LEU A 8 17.30 -12.26 -41.42
CA LEU A 8 16.56 -13.06 -40.43
C LEU A 8 17.40 -13.33 -39.18
N ILE A 9 18.71 -13.48 -39.35
CA ILE A 9 19.61 -13.70 -38.21
C ILE A 9 19.70 -12.45 -37.33
N GLU A 10 19.80 -11.24 -37.88
CA GLU A 10 19.80 -10.00 -37.10
C GLU A 10 18.54 -9.86 -36.24
N LEU A 11 17.37 -10.17 -36.80
CA LEU A 11 16.13 -10.12 -36.02
C LEU A 11 16.08 -11.20 -34.94
N LEU A 12 16.64 -12.39 -35.21
CA LEU A 12 16.68 -13.50 -34.26
C LEU A 12 17.54 -13.18 -33.02
N ILE A 13 18.75 -12.62 -33.20
CA ILE A 13 19.58 -12.23 -32.04
C ILE A 13 18.89 -11.16 -31.21
N VAL A 14 18.23 -10.18 -31.84
CA VAL A 14 17.56 -9.09 -31.12
C VAL A 14 16.44 -9.61 -30.22
N VAL A 15 15.58 -10.51 -30.72
CA VAL A 15 14.50 -11.07 -29.90
C VAL A 15 15.03 -11.95 -28.76
N VAL A 16 16.15 -12.65 -28.97
CA VAL A 16 16.82 -13.42 -27.91
C VAL A 16 17.33 -12.50 -26.79
N ILE A 17 18.01 -11.41 -27.15
CA ILE A 17 18.54 -10.45 -26.16
C ILE A 17 17.38 -9.78 -25.39
N ILE A 18 16.34 -9.32 -26.08
CA ILE A 18 15.15 -8.72 -25.43
C ILE A 18 14.46 -9.75 -24.54
N GLY A 19 14.37 -11.02 -24.97
CA GLY A 19 13.82 -12.11 -24.17
C GLY A 19 14.55 -12.32 -22.84
N ILE A 20 15.89 -12.33 -22.86
CA ILE A 20 16.72 -12.47 -21.66
C ILE A 20 16.52 -11.28 -20.71
N LEU A 21 16.54 -10.05 -21.24
CA LEU A 21 16.36 -8.85 -20.44
C LEU A 21 14.95 -8.78 -19.82
N ALA A 22 13.91 -9.12 -20.60
CA ALA A 22 12.53 -9.14 -20.14
C ALA A 22 12.31 -10.18 -19.03
N ALA A 23 12.91 -11.37 -19.15
CA ALA A 23 12.79 -12.43 -18.15
C ALA A 23 13.27 -11.99 -16.75
N ILE A 24 14.31 -11.15 -16.67
CA ILE A 24 14.83 -10.62 -15.40
C ILE A 24 14.05 -9.38 -14.95
N ALA A 25 13.71 -8.49 -15.89
CA ALA A 25 13.10 -7.20 -15.59
C ALA A 25 11.65 -7.32 -15.10
N ILE A 26 10.83 -8.18 -15.72
CA ILE A 26 9.40 -8.33 -15.41
C ILE A 26 9.15 -8.71 -13.94
N PRO A 27 9.75 -9.79 -13.38
CA PRO A 27 9.50 -10.15 -11.98
C PRO A 27 10.03 -9.09 -11.01
N LYS A 28 11.18 -8.45 -11.34
CA LYS A 28 11.74 -7.37 -10.52
C LYS A 28 10.81 -6.16 -10.44
N PHE A 29 10.22 -5.78 -11.57
CA PHE A 29 9.29 -4.65 -11.64
C PHE A 29 8.00 -4.93 -10.87
N ALA A 30 7.43 -6.14 -11.00
CA ALA A 30 6.26 -6.57 -10.24
C ALA A 30 6.49 -6.47 -8.72
N ASN A 31 7.62 -7.00 -8.23
CA ASN A 31 7.99 -6.93 -6.82
C ASN A 31 8.20 -5.48 -6.34
N THR A 32 8.76 -4.61 -7.19
CA THR A 32 8.97 -3.20 -6.84
C THR A 32 7.64 -2.45 -6.73
N LYS A 33 6.69 -2.72 -7.64
CA LYS A 33 5.33 -2.18 -7.56
C LYS A 33 4.62 -2.62 -6.29
N GLU A 34 4.70 -3.91 -5.94
CA GLU A 34 4.08 -4.41 -4.72
C GLU A 34 4.66 -3.71 -3.48
N LYS A 35 5.99 -3.58 -3.39
CA LYS A 35 6.63 -2.82 -2.32
C LYS A 35 6.16 -1.36 -2.24
N ALA A 36 5.92 -0.72 -3.39
CA ALA A 36 5.40 0.65 -3.44
C ALA A 36 3.95 0.72 -2.92
N TYR A 37 3.10 -0.25 -3.26
CA TYR A 37 1.74 -0.32 -2.71
C TYR A 37 1.76 -0.54 -1.19
N LEU A 38 2.61 -1.46 -0.70
CA LEU A 38 2.79 -1.66 0.74
C LEU A 38 3.29 -0.40 1.44
N ALA A 39 4.26 0.32 0.86
CA ALA A 39 4.78 1.56 1.42
C ALA A 39 3.70 2.65 1.48
N SER A 40 2.90 2.79 0.42
CA SER A 40 1.75 3.70 0.36
C SER A 40 0.75 3.41 1.46
N MET A 41 0.32 2.15 1.60
CA MET A 41 -0.62 1.74 2.66
C MET A 41 -0.06 2.00 4.07
N LYS A 42 1.22 1.72 4.32
CA LYS A 42 1.86 2.03 5.61
C LYS A 42 1.92 3.54 5.89
N SER A 43 2.15 4.35 4.85
CA SER A 43 2.15 5.81 4.98
C SER A 43 0.76 6.33 5.34
N ASP A 44 -0.27 5.83 4.66
CA ASP A 44 -1.66 6.18 4.93
C ASP A 44 -2.06 5.81 6.36
N LEU A 45 -1.67 4.63 6.86
CA LEU A 45 -1.94 4.25 8.25
C LEU A 45 -1.23 5.17 9.27
N ARG A 46 -0.02 5.66 8.98
CA ARG A 46 0.66 6.63 9.86
C ARG A 46 -0.03 7.99 9.83
N ASN A 47 -0.46 8.43 8.66
CA ASN A 47 -1.23 9.67 8.51
C ASN A 47 -2.58 9.55 9.23
N LEU A 48 -3.21 8.39 9.19
CA LEU A 48 -4.44 8.10 9.94
C LEU A 48 -4.21 8.24 11.45
N VAL A 49 -3.10 7.72 11.98
CA VAL A 49 -2.75 7.95 13.41
C VAL A 49 -2.70 9.44 13.71
N THR A 50 -1.99 10.23 12.91
CA THR A 50 -1.94 11.68 13.11
C THR A 50 -3.32 12.34 13.06
N ALA A 51 -4.21 11.87 12.17
CA ALA A 51 -5.57 12.39 12.06
C ALA A 51 -6.46 12.00 13.26
N GLU A 52 -6.33 10.77 13.77
CA GLU A 52 -7.01 10.30 14.99
C GLU A 52 -6.54 11.06 16.23
N GLU A 53 -5.22 11.28 16.39
CA GLU A 53 -4.67 12.06 17.50
C GLU A 53 -5.17 13.52 17.45
N ALA A 54 -5.22 14.13 16.26
CA ALA A 54 -5.77 15.47 16.09
C ALA A 54 -7.26 15.52 16.47
N TYR A 55 -8.04 14.53 16.03
CA TYR A 55 -9.46 14.44 16.38
C TYR A 55 -9.67 14.20 17.89
N PHE A 56 -8.82 13.37 18.51
CA PHE A 56 -8.84 13.12 19.94
C PHE A 56 -8.52 14.40 20.74
N ALA A 57 -7.58 15.22 20.28
CA ALA A 57 -7.26 16.49 20.92
C ALA A 57 -8.46 17.44 21.00
N ASP A 58 -9.33 17.42 19.98
CA ASP A 58 -10.53 18.27 19.92
C ASP A 58 -11.75 17.64 20.60
N SER A 59 -11.90 16.31 20.51
CA SER A 59 -13.14 15.61 20.89
C SER A 59 -13.01 14.71 22.13
N VAL A 60 -11.79 14.54 22.65
CA VAL A 60 -11.44 13.65 23.79
C VAL A 60 -11.89 12.20 23.56
N LYS A 61 -11.99 11.79 22.31
CA LYS A 61 -12.34 10.43 21.88
C LYS A 61 -11.82 10.17 20.46
N TYR A 62 -11.49 8.92 20.17
CA TYR A 62 -11.23 8.45 18.81
C TYR A 62 -12.54 8.22 18.03
N SER A 63 -12.46 8.11 16.71
CA SER A 63 -13.65 7.89 15.87
C SER A 63 -13.47 6.74 14.88
N ALA A 64 -14.45 5.84 14.81
CA ALA A 64 -14.49 4.84 13.72
C ALA A 64 -14.96 5.44 12.38
N THR A 65 -15.45 6.68 12.36
CA THR A 65 -15.99 7.32 11.17
C THR A 65 -14.93 8.17 10.49
N ILE A 66 -14.66 7.87 9.23
CA ILE A 66 -13.81 8.69 8.35
C ILE A 66 -14.70 9.67 7.56
N GLY A 67 -14.35 10.95 7.57
CA GLY A 67 -15.06 12.01 6.86
C GLY A 67 -15.91 12.88 7.78
N ALA A 68 -17.04 13.38 7.26
CA ALA A 68 -17.87 14.36 7.97
C ALA A 68 -18.38 13.80 9.31
N GLY A 69 -18.15 14.54 10.39
CA GLY A 69 -18.53 14.13 11.74
C GLY A 69 -17.57 13.14 12.41
N GLY A 70 -16.42 12.87 11.80
CA GLY A 70 -15.36 12.04 12.37
C GLY A 70 -13.98 12.50 11.94
N VAL A 71 -13.08 11.55 11.72
CA VAL A 71 -11.68 11.83 11.39
C VAL A 71 -11.57 12.26 9.93
N ILE A 72 -11.00 13.45 9.71
CA ILE A 72 -10.74 13.96 8.36
C ILE A 72 -9.49 13.29 7.81
N PHE A 73 -9.70 12.30 6.95
CA PHE A 73 -8.64 11.54 6.32
C PHE A 73 -8.95 11.30 4.85
N THR A 74 -7.93 11.38 4.01
CA THR A 74 -8.00 11.06 2.57
C THR A 74 -6.93 10.05 2.22
N GLN A 75 -7.33 8.93 1.65
CA GLN A 75 -6.42 7.87 1.23
C GLN A 75 -5.59 8.26 0.00
N SER A 76 -4.41 7.67 -0.11
CA SER A 76 -3.62 7.70 -1.34
C SER A 76 -4.33 6.95 -2.47
N THR A 77 -4.09 7.37 -3.72
CA THR A 77 -4.73 6.76 -4.89
C THR A 77 -4.45 5.25 -4.96
N GLY A 78 -5.51 4.46 -5.14
CA GLY A 78 -5.44 3.01 -5.23
C GLY A 78 -5.52 2.27 -3.89
N ASN A 79 -5.40 2.97 -2.75
CA ASN A 79 -5.71 2.40 -1.44
C ASN A 79 -7.23 2.48 -1.18
N THR A 80 -7.75 1.58 -0.35
CA THR A 80 -9.14 1.61 0.11
C THR A 80 -9.30 2.50 1.33
N LEU A 81 -10.54 2.87 1.67
CA LEU A 81 -10.78 3.64 2.89
C LEU A 81 -10.41 2.74 4.08
N PRO A 82 -9.66 3.25 5.08
CA PRO A 82 -9.32 2.46 6.24
C PRO A 82 -10.58 2.01 6.98
N ALA A 83 -10.66 0.72 7.30
CA ALA A 83 -11.69 0.21 8.19
C ALA A 83 -11.22 0.37 9.63
N VAL A 84 -11.76 1.36 10.34
CA VAL A 84 -11.42 1.67 11.73
C VAL A 84 -12.41 1.00 12.69
N ALA A 85 -11.90 0.36 13.73
CA ALA A 85 -12.69 -0.20 14.82
C ALA A 85 -12.16 0.27 16.16
N LEU A 86 -13.03 0.87 16.98
CA LEU A 86 -12.70 1.32 18.33
C LEU A 86 -12.55 0.12 19.27
N THR A 87 -11.63 0.26 20.23
CA THR A 87 -11.38 -0.72 21.29
C THR A 87 -11.57 -0.04 22.66
N ALA A 88 -11.39 -0.78 23.75
CA ALA A 88 -11.59 -0.23 25.10
C ALA A 88 -10.64 0.92 25.44
N ASP A 89 -9.43 0.90 24.86
CA ASP A 89 -8.31 1.77 25.19
C ASP A 89 -7.65 2.42 23.96
N GLY A 90 -8.26 2.29 22.79
CA GLY A 90 -7.72 2.82 21.54
C GLY A 90 -8.54 2.41 20.32
N TRP A 91 -7.85 2.02 19.25
CA TRP A 91 -8.48 1.66 17.98
C TRP A 91 -7.56 0.80 17.13
N THR A 92 -8.16 0.11 16.17
CA THR A 92 -7.46 -0.66 15.14
C THR A 92 -7.89 -0.16 13.77
N ALA A 93 -6.99 -0.23 12.80
CA ALA A 93 -7.36 0.00 11.40
C ALA A 93 -6.69 -0.99 10.48
N ASN A 94 -7.39 -1.36 9.41
CA ASN A 94 -6.81 -2.05 8.27
C ASN A 94 -7.07 -1.28 6.98
N ILE A 95 -6.15 -1.45 6.04
CA ILE A 95 -6.22 -0.87 4.70
C ILE A 95 -5.75 -1.90 3.69
N THR A 96 -6.34 -1.87 2.50
CA THR A 96 -5.92 -2.67 1.34
C THR A 96 -5.64 -1.75 0.15
N ASN A 97 -4.98 -2.27 -0.88
CA ASN A 97 -4.81 -1.56 -2.16
C ASN A 97 -5.41 -2.40 -3.28
N LEU A 98 -6.12 -1.75 -4.21
CA LEU A 98 -6.86 -2.40 -5.29
C LEU A 98 -5.99 -3.26 -6.23
N ASN A 99 -4.67 -3.08 -6.17
CA ASN A 99 -3.70 -3.75 -7.04
C ASN A 99 -2.87 -4.84 -6.31
N THR A 100 -3.21 -5.18 -5.07
CA THR A 100 -2.55 -6.25 -4.31
C THR A 100 -3.54 -6.99 -3.42
N THR A 101 -3.24 -8.24 -3.09
CA THR A 101 -4.02 -9.02 -2.11
C THR A 101 -3.51 -8.82 -0.68
N LYS A 102 -2.45 -8.04 -0.51
CA LYS A 102 -1.83 -7.73 0.78
C LYS A 102 -2.69 -6.76 1.57
N THR A 103 -2.76 -6.99 2.88
CA THR A 103 -3.45 -6.11 3.82
C THR A 103 -2.45 -5.53 4.80
N CYS A 104 -2.56 -4.23 5.06
CA CYS A 104 -1.80 -3.58 6.12
C CYS A 104 -2.72 -3.25 7.30
N SER A 105 -2.24 -3.43 8.51
CA SER A 105 -2.95 -3.04 9.73
C SER A 105 -2.05 -2.22 10.65
N ILE A 106 -2.70 -1.48 11.54
CA ILE A 106 -2.12 -0.76 12.68
C ILE A 106 -3.09 -0.82 13.85
N TYR A 107 -2.58 -0.69 15.06
CA TYR A 107 -3.39 -0.50 16.25
C TYR A 107 -2.73 0.49 17.21
N ILE A 108 -3.58 1.16 17.98
CA ILE A 108 -3.26 2.00 19.14
C ILE A 108 -4.03 1.43 20.34
N GLY A 109 -3.39 1.36 21.50
CA GLY A 109 -3.88 0.64 22.67
C GLY A 109 -3.42 -0.83 22.71
N SER A 110 -4.07 -1.64 23.53
CA SER A 110 -3.66 -3.01 23.85
C SER A 110 -4.22 -4.09 22.91
N THR A 111 -5.22 -3.75 22.09
CA THR A 111 -5.88 -4.71 21.20
C THR A 111 -5.15 -4.78 19.86
N ALA A 112 -4.25 -5.75 19.69
CA ALA A 112 -3.53 -5.95 18.44
C ALA A 112 -4.43 -6.45 17.31
N LEU A 113 -4.13 -6.02 16.08
CA LEU A 113 -4.78 -6.50 14.84
C LEU A 113 -3.74 -7.05 13.88
N ALA A 114 -3.78 -8.36 13.62
CA ALA A 114 -2.85 -9.02 12.68
C ALA A 114 -2.90 -8.36 11.28
N PRO A 115 -1.75 -8.16 10.60
CA PRO A 115 -0.37 -8.53 10.98
C PRO A 115 0.34 -7.64 12.00
N ALA A 116 -0.20 -6.48 12.35
CA ALA A 116 0.43 -5.58 13.31
C ALA A 116 0.55 -6.25 14.68
N ASN A 117 1.78 -6.29 15.20
CA ASN A 117 2.13 -6.92 16.46
C ASN A 117 2.90 -5.97 17.41
N LYS A 118 3.03 -4.70 17.01
CA LYS A 118 3.59 -3.64 17.81
C LYS A 118 2.77 -2.39 17.59
N GLU A 119 2.41 -1.75 18.69
CA GLU A 119 1.55 -0.56 18.71
C GLU A 119 2.20 0.57 17.89
N GLY A 120 1.37 1.29 17.13
CA GLY A 120 1.81 2.41 16.30
C GLY A 120 2.72 2.01 15.11
N GLU A 121 3.01 0.72 14.91
CA GLU A 121 3.84 0.24 13.81
C GLU A 121 3.00 -0.47 12.74
N PRO A 122 2.76 0.16 11.56
CA PRO A 122 2.03 -0.48 10.49
C PRO A 122 2.76 -1.70 9.95
N LYS A 123 2.06 -2.83 9.88
CA LYS A 123 2.57 -4.08 9.32
C LYS A 123 1.67 -4.57 8.21
N CYS A 124 2.22 -5.31 7.25
CA CYS A 124 1.47 -5.82 6.11
C CYS A 124 1.79 -7.30 5.88
N GLN A 125 0.80 -8.06 5.42
CA GLN A 125 0.94 -9.49 5.10
C GLN A 125 0.11 -9.90 3.89
#